data_AF-A0A1B3NJ97-F1
#
_entry.id   AF-A0A1B3NJ97-F1
#
_cell.length_a   1.000
_cell.length_b   1.000
_cell.length_c   1.000
_cell.angle_alpha   90.00
_cell.angle_beta   90.00
_cell.angle_gamma   90.00
#
_symmetry.space_group_name_H-M   'P 1'
#
loop_
_entity.id
_entity.type
_entity.pdbx_description
1 polymer ?
#
loop_
_entity_poly.entity_id
_entity_poly.type
_entity_poly.pdbx_seq_one_letter_code
_entity_poly.pdbx_strand_id
1 'polypeptide(L)' 'MPTGSGCSGEVERFQAVMDNDLATGHTTKGVHTRVSAEISTARSTCAAGNEGGAISQIRATKARFGYPG' A
#
# COMPACT_ATOMS: atom_id res chain seq x y z
N MET A 1 14.81 5.24 -13.77
CA MET A 1 13.41 5.42 -14.21
C MET A 1 12.64 5.94 -13.02
N PRO A 2 11.87 7.04 -13.11
CA PRO A 2 11.15 7.48 -11.93
C PRO A 2 10.03 6.48 -11.69
N THR A 3 10.13 5.78 -10.56
CA THR A 3 9.04 5.08 -9.89
C THR A 3 7.82 5.99 -9.90
N GLY A 4 6.68 5.50 -10.41
CA GLY A 4 5.51 6.30 -10.76
C GLY A 4 5.24 7.44 -9.77
N SER A 5 5.34 8.68 -10.23
CA SER A 5 4.89 9.84 -9.46
C SER A 5 3.38 9.73 -9.21
N GLY A 6 2.92 10.10 -8.03
CA GLY A 6 1.50 10.03 -7.65
C GLY A 6 1.09 8.75 -6.94
N CYS A 7 -0.19 8.40 -7.01
CA CYS A 7 -0.77 7.29 -6.25
C CYS A 7 -0.22 5.91 -6.67
N SER A 8 0.17 5.72 -7.94
CA SER A 8 0.66 4.43 -8.45
C SER A 8 1.97 4.01 -7.78
N GLY A 9 2.95 4.91 -7.69
CA GLY A 9 4.20 4.60 -7.00
C GLY A 9 4.02 4.42 -5.51
N GLU A 10 3.07 5.11 -4.87
CA GLU A 10 2.81 4.92 -3.43
C GLU A 10 2.21 3.55 -3.14
N VAL A 11 1.27 3.10 -3.97
CA VAL A 11 0.68 1.77 -3.92
C VAL A 11 1.75 0.69 -4.15
N GLU A 12 2.60 0.85 -5.16
CA GLU A 12 3.67 -0.11 -5.49
C GLU A 12 4.73 -0.20 -4.40
N ARG A 13 5.20 0.95 -3.90
CA ARG A 13 6.17 0.99 -2.79
C ARG A 13 5.62 0.29 -1.56
N PHE A 14 4.37 0.56 -1.18
CA PHE A 14 3.82 -0.03 0.03
C PHE A 14 3.57 -1.54 -0.13
N GLN A 15 3.15 -2.00 -1.32
CA GLN A 15 3.06 -3.44 -1.60
C GLN A 15 4.42 -4.12 -1.44
N ALA A 16 5.48 -3.53 -1.99
CA ALA A 16 6.83 -4.09 -1.88
C ALA A 16 7.33 -4.16 -0.42
N VAL A 17 7.00 -3.17 0.41
CA VAL A 17 7.30 -3.21 1.86
C VAL A 17 6.58 -4.38 2.53
N MET A 18 5.28 -4.54 2.29
CA MET A 18 4.51 -5.66 2.87
C MET A 18 5.05 -7.02 2.44
N ASP A 19 5.41 -7.18 1.16
CA ASP A 19 5.97 -8.42 0.63
C ASP A 19 7.34 -8.72 1.28
N ASN A 20 8.17 -7.69 1.47
CA ASN A 20 9.44 -7.84 2.19
C ASN A 20 9.22 -8.23 3.65
N ASP A 21 8.30 -7.58 4.37
CA ASP A 21 8.02 -7.89 5.76
C ASP A 21 7.50 -9.32 5.96
N LEU A 22 6.74 -9.84 4.98
CA LEU A 22 6.31 -11.24 5.02
C LEU A 22 7.50 -12.17 4.79
N ALA A 23 8.37 -11.84 3.82
CA ALA A 23 9.54 -12.65 3.49
C ALA A 23 10.60 -12.66 4.61
N THR A 24 10.75 -11.55 5.35
CA THR A 24 11.70 -11.41 6.46
C THR A 24 11.11 -11.83 7.81
N GLY A 25 9.80 -12.05 7.89
CA GLY A 25 9.10 -12.44 9.12
C GLY A 25 8.75 -11.29 10.06
N HIS A 26 8.85 -10.03 9.61
CA HIS A 26 8.38 -8.86 10.36
C HIS A 26 6.85 -8.77 10.45
N THR A 27 6.13 -9.41 9.52
CA THR A 27 4.67 -9.50 9.56
C THR A 27 4.18 -10.94 9.36
N THR A 28 2.91 -11.17 9.68
CA THR A 28 2.27 -12.47 9.47
C THR A 28 1.55 -12.52 8.13
N LYS A 29 1.39 -13.73 7.56
CA LYS A 29 0.62 -13.94 6.32
C LYS A 29 -0.80 -13.35 6.39
N GLY A 30 -1.44 -13.41 7.57
CA GLY A 30 -2.77 -12.86 7.78
C GLY A 30 -2.81 -11.33 7.72
N VAL A 31 -1.80 -10.66 8.31
CA VAL A 31 -1.67 -9.19 8.22
C VAL A 31 -1.35 -8.78 6.78
N HIS A 32 -0.37 -9.43 6.16
CA HIS A 32 -0.02 -9.23 4.75
C HIS A 32 -1.24 -9.30 3.82
N THR A 33 -2.03 -10.38 3.93
CA THR A 33 -3.23 -10.57 3.09
C THR A 33 -4.25 -9.44 3.26
N ARG A 34 -4.49 -8.99 4.50
CA ARG A 34 -5.43 -7.88 4.77
C ARG A 34 -4.92 -6.57 4.19
N VAL A 35 -3.64 -6.26 4.40
CA VAL A 35 -3.04 -5.03 3.87
C VAL A 35 -3.03 -5.03 2.35
N SER A 36 -2.67 -6.14 1.69
CA SER A 36 -2.68 -6.25 0.23
C SER A 36 -4.08 -6.06 -0.37
N ALA A 37 -5.15 -6.46 0.33
CA ALA A 37 -6.51 -6.15 -0.10
C ALA A 37 -6.83 -4.65 -0.02
N GLU A 38 -6.39 -3.95 1.03
CA GLU A 38 -6.53 -2.49 1.13
C GLU A 38 -5.70 -1.76 0.06
N ILE A 39 -4.47 -2.23 -0.22
CA ILE A 39 -3.62 -1.72 -1.31
C ILE A 39 -4.28 -1.93 -2.68
N SER A 40 -4.91 -3.08 -2.92
CA SER A 40 -5.64 -3.37 -4.18
C SER A 40 -6.82 -2.40 -4.38
N THR A 41 -7.53 -2.08 -3.29
CA THR A 41 -8.60 -1.07 -3.31
C THR A 41 -8.03 0.31 -3.68
N ALA A 42 -6.93 0.74 -3.03
CA ALA A 42 -6.27 2.00 -3.36
C ALA A 42 -5.75 2.05 -4.79
N ARG A 43 -5.24 0.93 -5.32
CA ARG A 43 -4.84 0.80 -6.73
C ARG A 43 -6.00 1.05 -7.68
N SER A 44 -7.17 0.50 -7.38
CA SER A 44 -8.39 0.70 -8.17
C SER A 44 -8.85 2.15 -8.13
N THR A 45 -8.84 2.78 -6.95
CA THR A 45 -9.14 4.22 -6.77
C THR A 45 -8.17 5.09 -7.59
N CYS A 46 -6.89 4.76 -7.56
CA CYS A 46 -5.83 5.44 -8.33
C CYS A 46 -6.06 5.30 -9.84
N ALA A 47 -6.35 4.09 -10.31
CA ALA A 47 -6.63 3.81 -11.73
C ALA A 47 -7.91 4.51 -12.22
N ALA A 48 -8.86 4.80 -11.34
CA ALA A 48 -10.05 5.60 -11.63
C ALA A 48 -9.78 7.12 -11.69
N GLY A 49 -8.52 7.56 -11.53
CA GLY A 49 -8.13 8.98 -11.57
C GLY A 49 -8.29 9.72 -10.24
N ASN A 50 -8.70 9.04 -9.17
CA ASN A 50 -8.83 9.65 -7.84
C ASN A 50 -7.53 9.46 -7.03
N GLU A 51 -6.50 10.23 -7.39
CA GLU A 51 -5.18 10.10 -6.75
C GLU A 51 -5.21 10.45 -5.26
N GLY A 52 -5.89 11.54 -4.89
CA GLY A 52 -6.00 11.99 -3.50
C GLY A 52 -6.71 10.98 -2.60
N GLY A 53 -7.75 10.32 -3.11
CA GLY A 53 -8.44 9.23 -2.42
C GLY A 53 -7.53 8.02 -2.22
N ALA A 54 -6.80 7.61 -3.25
CA ALA A 54 -5.86 6.48 -3.16
C ALA A 54 -4.72 6.74 -2.15
N ILE A 55 -4.14 7.94 -2.17
CA ILE A 55 -3.09 8.33 -1.21
C ILE A 55 -3.65 8.33 0.22
N SER A 56 -4.87 8.86 0.42
CA SER A 56 -5.51 8.89 1.73
C SER A 56 -5.81 7.49 2.25
N GLN A 57 -6.26 6.57 1.37
CA GLN A 57 -6.46 5.16 1.70
C GLN A 57 -5.15 4.51 2.15
N ILE A 58 -4.06 4.67 1.39
CA ILE A 58 -2.75 4.11 1.78
C ILE A 58 -2.27 4.65 3.12
N ARG A 59 -2.38 5.95 3.37
CA ARG A 59 -2.01 6.55 4.67
C ARG A 59 -2.85 5.99 5.82
N ALA A 60 -4.14 5.81 5.62
CA ALA A 60 -5.03 5.22 6.62
C ALA A 60 -4.64 3.76 6.91
N THR A 61 -4.37 2.97 5.87
CA THR A 61 -3.88 1.59 6.02
C THR A 61 -2.57 1.56 6.80
N LYS A 62 -1.58 2.36 6.39
CA LYS A 62 -0.29 2.48 7.06
C LYS A 62 -0.45 2.76 8.57
N ALA A 63 -1.26 3.75 8.93
CA ALA A 63 -1.55 4.08 10.32
C ALA A 63 -2.20 2.92 11.10
N ARG A 64 -3.15 2.19 10.50
CA ARG A 64 -3.82 1.03 11.14
C ARG A 64 -2.86 -0.11 11.46
N PHE A 65 -1.84 -0.31 10.64
CA PHE A 65 -0.89 -1.42 10.75
C PHE A 65 0.48 -1.01 11.30
N GLY A 66 0.62 0.23 11.79
CA GLY A 66 1.84 0.69 12.46
C GLY A 66 2.98 1.11 11.53
N TYR A 67 2.69 1.34 10.25
CA TYR A 67 3.66 1.89 9.30
C TYR A 67 3.60 3.42 9.36
N PRO A 68 4.66 4.13 9.79
CA PRO A 68 4.72 5.58 9.69
C PRO A 68 4.75 6.01 8.21
N GLY A 69 4.08 7.12 7.90
CA GLY A 69 3.93 7.66 6.54
C GLY A 69 4.20 9.15 6.48
#